data_AF-A0A256H1H0-F1
#
_entry.id   AF-A0A256H1H0-F1
#
_cell.length_a   1.000
_cell.length_b   1.000
_cell.length_c   1.000
_cell.angle_alpha   90.00
_cell.angle_beta   90.00
_cell.angle_gamma   90.00
#
_symmetry.space_group_name_H-M   'P 1'
#
loop_
_entity.id
_entity.type
_entity.pdbx_description
1 polymer ?
#
loop_
_entity_poly.entity_id
_entity_poly.type
_entity_poly.pdbx_seq_one_letter_code
_entity_poly.pdbx_strand_id
1 'polypeptide(L)'
;MKRQSFDFFGSVLLEVRGDGGRSTQQFYTMFDHFAVDDPEREPDVVVERTTEEPDLDAVLGDPSDHYGWTGDRFVVRNGSNFMTVEPGWDHIYVSPNWEPFLATYPVEFRIRQELAKEGRALIHASGIELDGETTLFPAWRGGGKTNTLLSLLREGAGYLSDDRLWVGTDGTALGYPLSVNLQPYNIRSFPEIEVGHDDFQDYVQDEVSQFIEMNVNASDGVVQKVISFLNERYLQENGREFTDVSMVFPGSQHVPESTVDNVVALRAAPNSTHVDIEEMSSEQMVTEVDAISYYEWNEVLMEYFLAYDALCPGPSFADKLDDVIEAEEDAFRELCEGVDTYQARIPRTADWKSDGIDREIVDRIESLSTRTQAPATD
;
A
#
# COMPACT_ATOMS: atom_id res chain seq x y z
N MET A 1 27.79 4.56 -7.03
CA MET A 1 26.62 3.78 -6.56
C MET A 1 26.11 4.44 -5.31
N LYS A 2 25.04 5.24 -5.43
CA LYS A 2 24.25 5.73 -4.29
C LYS A 2 23.85 4.55 -3.40
N ARG A 3 23.92 4.80 -2.10
CA ARG A 3 23.46 3.90 -1.05
C ARG A 3 22.60 4.72 -0.11
N GLN A 4 21.47 4.17 0.30
CA GLN A 4 20.59 4.76 1.32
C GLN A 4 20.10 3.63 2.21
N SER A 5 20.12 3.88 3.52
CA SER A 5 19.60 2.93 4.51
C SER A 5 18.26 3.41 5.06
N PHE A 6 17.39 2.46 5.38
CA PHE A 6 16.05 2.68 5.91
C PHE A 6 15.83 1.78 7.12
N ASP A 7 15.51 2.37 8.27
CA ASP A 7 15.23 1.64 9.50
C ASP A 7 13.73 1.60 9.79
N PHE A 8 13.14 0.42 9.64
CA PHE A 8 11.75 0.17 9.92
C PHE A 8 11.59 -0.17 11.40
N PHE A 9 11.18 0.84 12.16
CA PHE A 9 10.80 0.74 13.57
C PHE A 9 11.91 0.24 14.52
N GLY A 10 13.18 0.30 14.11
CA GLY A 10 14.30 -0.27 14.85
C GLY A 10 14.48 -1.78 14.65
N SER A 11 13.58 -2.43 13.90
CA SER A 11 13.49 -3.88 13.79
C SER A 11 14.13 -4.41 12.51
N VAL A 12 13.98 -3.71 11.38
CA VAL A 12 14.54 -4.12 10.08
C VAL A 12 15.27 -2.97 9.41
N LEU A 13 16.53 -3.19 9.04
CA LEU A 13 17.38 -2.24 8.32
C LEU A 13 17.51 -2.70 6.86
N LEU A 14 16.92 -1.93 5.97
CA LEU A 14 17.04 -2.09 4.52
C LEU A 14 18.16 -1.19 4.01
N GLU A 15 19.06 -1.71 3.17
CA GLU A 15 19.96 -0.88 2.36
C GLU A 15 19.62 -0.99 0.88
N VAL A 16 19.39 0.15 0.23
CA VAL A 16 19.18 0.23 -1.22
C VAL A 16 20.43 0.76 -1.90
N ARG A 17 20.91 0.01 -2.89
CA ARG A 17 22.17 0.25 -3.61
C ARG A 17 21.93 0.43 -5.11
N GLY A 18 22.24 1.60 -5.66
CA GLY A 18 22.09 1.85 -7.11
C GLY A 18 21.79 3.31 -7.47
N ASP A 19 22.37 3.80 -8.58
CA ASP A 19 22.13 5.15 -9.15
C ASP A 19 21.17 5.12 -10.35
N GLY A 20 19.90 5.52 -10.22
CA GLY A 20 18.94 5.54 -11.35
C GLY A 20 18.26 4.20 -11.66
N GLY A 21 17.29 4.23 -12.58
CA GLY A 21 16.37 3.10 -12.85
C GLY A 21 15.11 3.17 -11.99
N ARG A 22 13.99 2.65 -12.52
CA ARG A 22 12.67 2.75 -11.89
C ARG A 22 12.60 2.02 -10.56
N SER A 23 13.26 0.86 -10.45
CA SER A 23 13.27 0.00 -9.27
C SER A 23 13.86 0.70 -8.04
N THR A 24 15.13 1.09 -8.07
CA THR A 24 15.78 1.75 -6.92
C THR A 24 15.23 3.14 -6.63
N GLN A 25 14.77 3.88 -7.64
CA GLN A 25 14.17 5.21 -7.43
C GLN A 25 12.88 5.11 -6.61
N GLN A 26 12.04 4.11 -6.88
CA GLN A 26 10.82 3.90 -6.12
C GLN A 26 11.14 3.67 -4.64
N PHE A 27 12.11 2.81 -4.30
CA PHE A 27 12.46 2.58 -2.89
C PHE A 27 12.93 3.85 -2.19
N TYR A 28 13.77 4.66 -2.85
CA TYR A 28 14.23 5.93 -2.28
C TYR A 28 13.07 6.89 -1.98
N THR A 29 12.07 6.94 -2.85
CA THR A 29 10.89 7.79 -2.65
C THR A 29 9.95 7.19 -1.61
N MET A 30 9.67 5.89 -1.71
CA MET A 30 8.65 5.19 -0.93
C MET A 30 9.03 5.10 0.55
N PHE A 31 10.30 4.94 0.86
CA PHE A 31 10.77 4.72 2.23
C PHE A 31 11.53 5.91 2.82
N ASP A 32 11.51 7.09 2.19
CA ASP A 32 12.26 8.27 2.64
C ASP A 32 12.01 8.62 4.12
N HIS A 33 10.80 8.37 4.64
CA HIS A 33 10.45 8.58 6.05
C HIS A 33 11.20 7.69 7.04
N PHE A 34 11.69 6.54 6.58
CA PHE A 34 12.50 5.61 7.36
C PHE A 34 14.00 5.81 7.14
N ALA A 35 14.40 6.82 6.35
CA ALA A 35 15.79 7.04 6.01
C ALA A 35 16.65 7.32 7.26
N VAL A 36 17.77 6.61 7.35
CA VAL A 36 18.77 6.80 8.41
C VAL A 36 20.14 7.03 7.80
N ASP A 37 20.88 7.96 8.40
CA ASP A 37 22.27 8.25 8.06
C ASP A 37 23.20 7.37 8.91
N ASP A 38 24.19 6.74 8.28
CA ASP A 38 25.25 5.96 8.94
C ASP A 38 24.75 4.96 10.03
N PRO A 39 23.98 3.92 9.66
CA PRO A 39 23.48 2.95 10.62
C PRO A 39 24.62 2.21 11.36
N GLU A 40 24.43 1.95 12.65
CA GLU A 40 25.44 1.30 13.52
C GLU A 40 25.51 -0.23 13.35
N ARG A 41 24.66 -0.81 12.50
CA ARG A 41 24.55 -2.26 12.27
C ARG A 41 24.50 -2.59 10.78
N GLU A 42 24.83 -3.83 10.44
CA GLU A 42 24.70 -4.34 9.07
C GLU A 42 23.22 -4.42 8.66
N PRO A 43 22.90 -4.23 7.36
CA PRO A 43 21.54 -4.33 6.86
C PRO A 43 21.01 -5.76 6.97
N ASP A 44 19.73 -5.90 7.32
CA ASP A 44 19.02 -7.17 7.31
C ASP A 44 18.61 -7.57 5.88
N VAL A 45 18.32 -6.58 5.04
CA VAL A 45 17.97 -6.78 3.63
C VAL A 45 18.70 -5.77 2.77
N VAL A 46 19.24 -6.23 1.64
CA VAL A 46 19.86 -5.37 0.63
C VAL A 46 19.09 -5.48 -0.68
N VAL A 47 18.68 -4.34 -1.24
CA VAL A 47 18.17 -4.27 -2.62
C VAL A 47 19.18 -3.55 -3.48
N GLU A 48 19.76 -4.26 -4.45
CA GLU A 48 20.87 -3.77 -5.26
C GLU A 48 20.53 -3.78 -6.75
N ARG A 49 20.75 -2.66 -7.44
CA ARG A 49 20.60 -2.65 -8.90
C ARG A 49 21.75 -3.41 -9.55
N THR A 50 21.41 -4.29 -10.49
CA THR A 50 22.36 -4.96 -11.36
C THR A 50 21.99 -4.82 -12.84
N THR A 51 22.97 -5.03 -13.71
CA THR A 51 22.78 -5.25 -15.16
C THR A 51 23.37 -6.59 -15.61
N GLU A 52 23.82 -7.41 -14.67
CA GLU A 52 24.34 -8.75 -14.93
C GLU A 52 23.17 -9.69 -15.16
N GLU A 53 23.02 -10.17 -16.39
CA GLU A 53 21.99 -11.13 -16.74
C GLU A 53 22.25 -12.48 -16.06
N PRO A 54 21.24 -13.10 -15.43
CA PRO A 54 21.41 -14.42 -14.81
C PRO A 54 21.62 -15.51 -15.87
N ASP A 55 22.58 -16.40 -15.61
CA ASP A 55 22.77 -17.64 -16.38
C ASP A 55 22.08 -18.79 -15.65
N LEU A 56 21.09 -19.41 -16.30
CA LEU A 56 20.12 -20.30 -15.63
C LEU A 56 20.50 -21.77 -15.81
N ASP A 57 20.67 -22.47 -14.69
CA ASP A 57 20.86 -23.92 -14.61
C ASP A 57 19.53 -24.68 -14.65
N ALA A 58 18.46 -24.10 -14.08
CA ALA A 58 17.12 -24.66 -14.06
C ALA A 58 16.04 -23.58 -14.20
N VAL A 59 14.90 -23.94 -14.77
CA VAL A 59 13.79 -23.03 -15.11
C VAL A 59 12.43 -23.67 -14.83
N LEU A 60 11.51 -22.89 -14.27
CA LEU A 60 10.07 -23.19 -14.14
C LEU A 60 9.27 -22.08 -14.82
N GLY A 61 8.64 -22.37 -15.96
CA GLY A 61 7.83 -21.37 -16.69
C GLY A 61 8.17 -21.30 -18.16
N ASP A 62 7.79 -20.19 -18.79
CA ASP A 62 8.01 -19.93 -20.21
C ASP A 62 9.26 -19.06 -20.46
N PRO A 63 9.76 -18.95 -21.71
CA PRO A 63 10.99 -18.21 -21.99
C PRO A 63 10.98 -16.73 -21.57
N SER A 64 9.81 -16.10 -21.51
CA SER A 64 9.64 -14.69 -21.15
C SER A 64 9.17 -14.46 -19.73
N ASP A 65 8.48 -15.42 -19.13
CA ASP A 65 7.96 -15.33 -17.75
C ASP A 65 8.24 -16.64 -17.02
N HIS A 66 9.19 -16.61 -16.09
CA HIS A 66 9.63 -17.80 -15.38
C HIS A 66 10.35 -17.52 -14.08
N TYR A 67 10.40 -18.56 -13.28
CA TYR A 67 11.33 -18.71 -12.18
C TYR A 67 12.55 -19.50 -12.61
N GLY A 68 13.71 -19.18 -12.04
CA GLY A 68 14.97 -19.82 -12.40
C GLY A 68 15.93 -19.98 -11.24
N TRP A 69 16.94 -20.80 -11.47
CA TRP A 69 18.04 -21.02 -10.54
C TRP A 69 19.36 -20.97 -11.31
N THR A 70 20.32 -20.21 -10.81
CA THR A 70 21.65 -20.03 -11.44
C THR A 70 22.73 -20.95 -10.87
N GLY A 71 22.38 -21.81 -9.90
CA GLY A 71 23.36 -22.56 -9.10
C GLY A 71 23.66 -21.90 -7.76
N ASP A 72 23.48 -20.58 -7.66
CA ASP A 72 23.74 -19.77 -6.47
C ASP A 72 22.62 -18.79 -6.11
N ARG A 73 21.73 -18.44 -7.05
CA ARG A 73 20.66 -17.46 -6.88
C ARG A 73 19.34 -17.91 -7.48
N PHE A 74 18.25 -17.59 -6.79
CA PHE A 74 16.90 -17.68 -7.32
C PHE A 74 16.66 -16.52 -8.28
N VAL A 75 15.84 -16.74 -9.31
CA VAL A 75 15.53 -15.75 -10.34
C VAL A 75 14.04 -15.67 -10.55
N VAL A 76 13.51 -14.45 -10.58
CA VAL A 76 12.18 -14.14 -11.11
C VAL A 76 12.38 -13.34 -12.40
N ARG A 77 11.91 -13.84 -13.53
CA ARG A 77 11.99 -13.15 -14.82
C ARG A 77 10.61 -12.71 -15.28
N ASN A 78 10.52 -11.46 -15.72
CA ASN A 78 9.35 -10.88 -16.37
C ASN A 78 9.79 -10.11 -17.62
N GLY A 79 9.60 -10.73 -18.79
CA GLY A 79 10.09 -10.27 -20.08
C GLY A 79 11.62 -10.11 -20.09
N SER A 80 12.07 -8.89 -20.39
CA SER A 80 13.49 -8.53 -20.37
C SER A 80 14.02 -8.14 -18.99
N ASN A 81 13.15 -8.06 -17.97
CA ASN A 81 13.52 -7.64 -16.63
C ASN A 81 13.62 -8.86 -15.71
N PHE A 82 14.42 -8.72 -14.67
CA PHE A 82 14.60 -9.80 -13.71
C PHE A 82 14.88 -9.25 -12.31
N MET A 83 14.57 -10.08 -11.33
CA MET A 83 15.03 -10.00 -9.96
C MET A 83 15.78 -11.29 -9.66
N THR A 84 16.97 -11.20 -9.05
CA THR A 84 17.67 -12.38 -8.51
C THR A 84 17.85 -12.25 -7.02
N VAL A 85 17.91 -13.37 -6.32
CA VAL A 85 17.90 -13.38 -4.86
C VAL A 85 18.86 -14.44 -4.35
N GLU A 86 19.68 -14.08 -3.37
CA GLU A 86 20.54 -15.05 -2.66
C GLU A 86 19.69 -15.92 -1.72
N PRO A 87 20.03 -17.21 -1.53
CA PRO A 87 19.30 -18.06 -0.60
C PRO A 87 19.21 -17.43 0.79
N GLY A 88 17.98 -17.21 1.26
CA GLY A 88 17.73 -16.46 2.49
C GLY A 88 16.93 -15.18 2.29
N TRP A 89 16.84 -14.66 1.06
CA TRP A 89 16.14 -13.40 0.73
C TRP A 89 16.74 -12.12 1.36
N ASP A 90 17.91 -12.22 1.97
CA ASP A 90 18.62 -11.08 2.59
C ASP A 90 19.30 -10.17 1.56
N HIS A 91 19.53 -10.65 0.33
CA HIS A 91 20.09 -9.83 -0.76
C HIS A 91 19.34 -10.07 -2.07
N ILE A 92 18.70 -9.01 -2.55
CA ILE A 92 17.88 -8.96 -3.75
C ILE A 92 18.58 -8.07 -4.78
N TYR A 93 18.83 -8.60 -5.96
CA TYR A 93 19.32 -7.85 -7.10
C TYR A 93 18.20 -7.59 -8.10
N VAL A 94 18.08 -6.36 -8.59
CA VAL A 94 17.02 -5.97 -9.54
C VAL A 94 17.60 -5.36 -10.80
N SER A 95 17.03 -5.73 -11.96
CA SER A 95 17.34 -5.04 -13.21
C SER A 95 16.81 -3.59 -13.20
N PRO A 96 17.33 -2.69 -14.06
CA PRO A 96 17.02 -1.26 -13.97
C PRO A 96 15.53 -0.89 -14.11
N ASN A 97 14.76 -1.70 -14.84
CA ASN A 97 13.34 -1.48 -15.13
C ASN A 97 12.43 -2.54 -14.49
N TRP A 98 12.93 -3.28 -13.50
CA TRP A 98 12.10 -4.19 -12.70
C TRP A 98 10.91 -3.43 -12.09
N GLU A 99 9.73 -4.05 -12.10
CA GLU A 99 8.52 -3.44 -11.51
C GLU A 99 8.74 -3.31 -9.99
N PRO A 100 8.83 -2.09 -9.45
CA PRO A 100 9.33 -1.90 -8.08
C PRO A 100 8.50 -2.59 -7.01
N PHE A 101 7.17 -2.65 -7.18
CA PHE A 101 6.27 -3.32 -6.23
C PHE A 101 6.61 -4.80 -6.04
N LEU A 102 7.07 -5.48 -7.10
CA LEU A 102 7.45 -6.89 -7.04
C LEU A 102 8.71 -7.14 -6.18
N ALA A 103 9.60 -6.16 -6.09
CA ALA A 103 10.75 -6.22 -5.16
C ALA A 103 10.40 -5.69 -3.76
N THR A 104 9.31 -4.95 -3.63
CA THR A 104 8.85 -4.38 -2.35
C THR A 104 8.24 -5.46 -1.46
N TYR A 105 7.45 -6.39 -2.02
CA TYR A 105 6.80 -7.43 -1.22
C TYR A 105 7.77 -8.30 -0.41
N PRO A 106 8.92 -8.78 -0.96
CA PRO A 106 9.87 -9.54 -0.15
C PRO A 106 10.55 -8.70 0.94
N VAL A 107 10.76 -7.40 0.71
CA VAL A 107 11.25 -6.48 1.75
C VAL A 107 10.22 -6.35 2.85
N GLU A 108 8.95 -6.12 2.49
CA GLU A 108 7.84 -6.02 3.45
C GLU A 108 7.60 -7.33 4.18
N PHE A 109 7.78 -8.47 3.53
CA PHE A 109 7.75 -9.78 4.19
C PHE A 109 8.77 -9.85 5.33
N ARG A 110 10.01 -9.35 5.14
CA ARG A 110 11.00 -9.29 6.24
C ARG A 110 10.52 -8.41 7.40
N ILE A 111 9.90 -7.27 7.08
CA ILE A 111 9.34 -6.35 8.11
C ILE A 111 8.19 -7.05 8.85
N ARG A 112 7.26 -7.67 8.12
CA ARG A 112 6.15 -8.45 8.66
C ARG A 112 6.62 -9.57 9.58
N GLN A 113 7.69 -10.28 9.22
CA GLN A 113 8.29 -11.32 10.08
C GLN A 113 8.72 -10.79 11.45
N GLU A 114 9.33 -9.61 11.52
CA GLU A 114 9.77 -9.06 12.81
C GLU A 114 8.59 -8.48 13.59
N LEU A 115 7.69 -7.75 12.93
CA LEU A 115 6.54 -7.12 13.60
C LEU A 115 5.47 -8.12 14.04
N ALA A 116 5.28 -9.24 13.33
CA ALA A 116 4.38 -10.31 13.74
C ALA A 116 4.80 -10.93 15.08
N LYS A 117 6.11 -11.00 15.39
CA LYS A 117 6.61 -11.46 16.70
C LYS A 117 6.23 -10.51 17.84
N GLU A 118 5.92 -9.26 17.51
CA GLU A 118 5.49 -8.22 18.44
C GLU A 118 3.95 -8.11 18.49
N GLY A 119 3.22 -9.02 17.85
CA GLY A 119 1.75 -8.99 17.80
C GLY A 119 1.22 -7.85 16.93
N ARG A 120 1.95 -7.50 15.86
CA ARG A 120 1.57 -6.47 14.89
C ARG A 120 1.39 -7.08 13.49
N ALA A 121 0.42 -6.56 12.75
CA ALA A 121 0.09 -7.01 11.41
C ALA A 121 -0.01 -5.86 10.41
N LEU A 122 0.40 -6.11 9.16
CA LEU A 122 0.24 -5.14 8.07
C LEU A 122 -1.18 -5.23 7.52
N ILE A 123 -1.93 -4.12 7.51
CA ILE A 123 -3.28 -4.06 6.95
C ILE A 123 -3.34 -3.12 5.72
N HIS A 124 -4.09 -3.54 4.70
CA HIS A 124 -4.34 -2.72 3.51
C HIS A 124 -5.58 -1.85 3.69
N ALA A 125 -5.38 -0.69 4.32
CA ALA A 125 -6.45 0.22 4.66
C ALA A 125 -5.98 1.66 4.56
N SER A 126 -6.93 2.57 4.31
CA SER A 126 -6.73 3.97 4.68
C SER A 126 -7.11 4.15 6.15
N GLY A 127 -6.39 4.99 6.89
CA GLY A 127 -6.67 5.30 8.28
C GLY A 127 -6.80 6.81 8.50
N ILE A 128 -7.81 7.21 9.26
CA ILE A 128 -8.03 8.61 9.66
C ILE A 128 -8.42 8.69 11.13
N GLU A 129 -8.22 9.88 11.70
CA GLU A 129 -8.75 10.27 13.01
C GLU A 129 -9.78 11.40 12.81
N LEU A 130 -11.03 11.19 13.24
CA LEU A 130 -12.08 12.21 13.17
C LEU A 130 -12.78 12.27 14.52
N ASP A 131 -12.95 13.49 15.06
CA ASP A 131 -13.57 13.72 16.38
C ASP A 131 -12.98 12.90 17.54
N GLY A 132 -11.69 12.56 17.43
CA GLY A 132 -10.96 11.77 18.42
C GLY A 132 -11.16 10.26 18.29
N GLU A 133 -11.81 9.79 17.23
CA GLU A 133 -11.94 8.37 16.91
C GLU A 133 -11.12 8.00 15.67
N THR A 134 -10.36 6.91 15.76
CA THR A 134 -9.60 6.36 14.64
C THR A 134 -10.42 5.31 13.91
N THR A 135 -10.62 5.53 12.61
CA THR A 135 -11.32 4.61 11.74
C THR A 135 -10.40 4.09 10.64
N LEU A 136 -10.35 2.76 10.49
CA LEU A 136 -9.66 2.09 9.40
C LEU A 136 -10.63 1.64 8.32
N PHE A 137 -10.23 1.79 7.07
CA PHE A 137 -11.05 1.46 5.89
C PHE A 137 -10.35 0.43 5.00
N PRO A 138 -10.35 -0.86 5.38
CA PRO A 138 -9.90 -1.90 4.48
C PRO A 138 -10.85 -1.99 3.28
N ALA A 139 -10.27 -2.17 2.09
CA ALA A 139 -11.06 -2.38 0.89
C ALA A 139 -10.26 -3.01 -0.24
N TRP A 140 -10.96 -3.69 -1.13
CA TRP A 140 -10.43 -4.08 -2.44
C TRP A 140 -10.22 -2.87 -3.36
N ARG A 141 -9.39 -3.06 -4.39
CA ARG A 141 -9.21 -2.07 -5.45
C ARG A 141 -10.56 -1.64 -6.04
N GLY A 142 -10.80 -0.33 -6.04
CA GLY A 142 -12.07 0.24 -6.52
C GLY A 142 -13.22 0.19 -5.51
N GLY A 143 -12.98 -0.22 -4.26
CA GLY A 143 -13.96 -0.19 -3.17
C GLY A 143 -14.27 1.20 -2.61
N GLY A 144 -13.46 2.21 -2.95
CA GLY A 144 -13.70 3.61 -2.57
C GLY A 144 -12.78 4.20 -1.51
N LYS A 145 -11.67 3.54 -1.14
CA LYS A 145 -10.71 4.01 -0.11
C LYS A 145 -10.27 5.45 -0.31
N THR A 146 -9.58 5.73 -1.41
CA THR A 146 -9.04 7.07 -1.68
C THR A 146 -10.13 8.14 -1.70
N ASN A 147 -11.31 7.87 -2.27
CA ASN A 147 -12.41 8.85 -2.23
C ASN A 147 -12.99 9.05 -0.82
N THR A 148 -13.09 7.99 -0.03
CA THR A 148 -13.52 8.05 1.37
C THR A 148 -12.54 8.86 2.19
N LEU A 149 -11.25 8.54 2.08
CA LEU A 149 -10.15 9.27 2.69
C LEU A 149 -10.23 10.77 2.35
N LEU A 150 -10.24 11.13 1.06
CA LEU A 150 -10.27 12.52 0.62
C LEU A 150 -11.53 13.26 1.09
N SER A 151 -12.68 12.58 1.16
CA SER A 151 -13.92 13.15 1.70
C SER A 151 -13.75 13.53 3.17
N LEU A 152 -13.17 12.65 3.98
CA LEU A 152 -12.96 12.86 5.42
C LEU A 152 -11.85 13.90 5.71
N LEU A 153 -10.76 13.88 4.94
CA LEU A 153 -9.69 14.87 5.06
C LEU A 153 -10.20 16.29 4.74
N ARG A 154 -11.14 16.43 3.81
CA ARG A 154 -11.78 17.71 3.49
C ARG A 154 -12.56 18.28 4.67
N GLU A 155 -13.12 17.42 5.52
CA GLU A 155 -13.85 17.82 6.73
C GLU A 155 -12.91 18.02 7.95
N GLY A 156 -11.59 17.86 7.75
CA GLY A 156 -10.58 18.13 8.77
C GLY A 156 -10.13 16.90 9.56
N ALA A 157 -10.42 15.68 9.08
CA ALA A 157 -9.89 14.48 9.70
C ALA A 157 -8.35 14.46 9.68
N GLY A 158 -7.74 13.92 10.74
CA GLY A 158 -6.32 13.57 10.79
C GLY A 158 -5.99 12.41 9.86
N TYR A 159 -4.81 12.45 9.24
CA TYR A 159 -4.33 11.46 8.27
C TYR A 159 -3.34 10.48 8.91
N LEU A 160 -3.72 9.19 9.03
CA LEU A 160 -2.78 8.13 9.40
C LEU A 160 -2.09 7.55 8.16
N SER A 161 -2.88 7.06 7.20
CA SER A 161 -2.37 6.43 5.97
C SER A 161 -3.44 6.32 4.88
N ASP A 162 -3.03 6.17 3.62
CA ASP A 162 -3.90 5.91 2.46
C ASP A 162 -3.99 4.41 2.09
N ASP A 163 -2.89 3.67 2.27
CA ASP A 163 -2.76 2.33 1.69
C ASP A 163 -2.28 1.30 2.72
N ARG A 164 -1.25 1.62 3.51
CA ARG A 164 -0.60 0.67 4.42
C ARG A 164 -0.51 1.24 5.81
N LEU A 165 -0.85 0.45 6.82
CA LEU A 165 -0.56 0.76 8.21
C LEU A 165 -0.37 -0.53 9.00
N TRP A 166 0.23 -0.42 10.17
CA TRP A 166 0.41 -1.54 11.07
C TRP A 166 -0.62 -1.47 12.18
N VAL A 167 -1.27 -2.59 12.47
CA VAL A 167 -2.20 -2.71 13.59
C VAL A 167 -1.64 -3.66 14.64
N GLY A 168 -1.81 -3.31 15.91
CA GLY A 168 -1.43 -4.13 17.05
C GLY A 168 -2.62 -4.87 17.66
N THR A 169 -2.34 -6.01 18.28
CA THR A 169 -3.26 -6.72 19.20
C THR A 169 -3.80 -5.84 20.34
N ASP A 170 -3.09 -4.76 20.69
CA ASP A 170 -3.49 -3.77 21.70
C ASP A 170 -4.37 -2.64 21.15
N GLY A 171 -4.78 -2.72 19.88
CA GLY A 171 -5.57 -1.70 19.20
C GLY A 171 -4.74 -0.54 18.64
N THR A 172 -3.41 -0.56 18.75
CA THR A 172 -2.56 0.48 18.16
C THR A 172 -2.65 0.47 16.64
N ALA A 173 -2.73 1.64 16.01
CA ALA A 173 -2.52 1.84 14.58
C ALA A 173 -1.30 2.73 14.36
N LEU A 174 -0.31 2.22 13.63
CA LEU A 174 0.89 2.96 13.23
C LEU A 174 0.82 3.24 11.74
N GLY A 175 0.78 4.52 11.37
CA GLY A 175 0.81 4.93 9.97
C GLY A 175 2.08 4.41 9.28
N TYR A 176 1.93 3.91 8.05
CA TYR A 176 3.05 3.65 7.16
C TYR A 176 2.99 4.70 6.06
N PRO A 177 3.56 5.91 6.27
CA PRO A 177 3.31 7.06 5.43
C PRO A 177 3.93 6.86 4.04
N LEU A 178 3.14 6.31 3.13
CA LEU A 178 3.42 6.28 1.71
C LEU A 178 2.75 7.50 1.04
N SER A 179 3.32 7.94 -0.09
CA SER A 179 2.70 9.00 -0.90
C SER A 179 1.29 8.60 -1.31
N VAL A 180 0.33 9.51 -1.14
CA VAL A 180 -1.09 9.29 -1.52
C VAL A 180 -1.19 9.09 -3.04
N ASN A 181 -1.85 8.01 -3.47
CA ASN A 181 -1.94 7.68 -4.89
C ASN A 181 -3.23 8.24 -5.53
N LEU A 182 -3.13 9.42 -6.16
CA LEU A 182 -4.27 10.10 -6.78
C LEU A 182 -4.50 9.64 -8.23
N GLN A 183 -5.73 9.22 -8.55
CA GLN A 183 -6.16 8.87 -9.90
C GLN A 183 -6.98 10.01 -10.54
N PRO A 184 -7.09 10.08 -11.88
CA PRO A 184 -7.79 11.18 -12.56
C PRO A 184 -9.27 11.39 -12.15
N TYR A 185 -9.97 10.35 -11.68
CA TYR A 185 -11.32 10.52 -11.15
C TYR A 185 -11.35 11.11 -9.73
N ASN A 186 -10.29 10.95 -8.93
CA ASN A 186 -10.17 11.61 -7.64
C ASN A 186 -10.07 13.12 -7.86
N ILE A 187 -9.26 13.58 -8.83
CA ILE A 187 -9.13 15.00 -9.18
C ILE A 187 -10.48 15.58 -9.64
N ARG A 188 -11.27 14.83 -10.41
CA ARG A 188 -12.63 15.27 -10.81
C ARG A 188 -13.59 15.42 -9.62
N SER A 189 -13.50 14.52 -8.65
CA SER A 189 -14.35 14.55 -7.44
C SER A 189 -13.89 15.63 -6.45
N PHE A 190 -12.59 15.94 -6.44
CA PHE A 190 -11.94 16.90 -5.53
C PHE A 190 -11.06 17.88 -6.32
N PRO A 191 -11.65 18.79 -7.10
CA PRO A 191 -10.90 19.76 -7.92
C PRO A 191 -10.02 20.71 -7.07
N GLU A 192 -10.35 20.89 -5.79
CA GLU A 192 -9.53 21.62 -4.82
C GLU A 192 -8.11 21.05 -4.61
N ILE A 193 -7.84 19.81 -5.05
CA ILE A 193 -6.49 19.22 -5.07
C ILE A 193 -5.60 19.89 -6.14
N GLU A 194 -6.17 20.70 -7.05
CA GLU A 194 -5.43 21.59 -7.97
C GLU A 194 -4.76 22.73 -7.19
N VAL A 195 -3.69 22.42 -6.45
CA VAL A 195 -2.83 23.44 -5.84
C VAL A 195 -1.95 24.08 -6.93
N GLY A 196 -2.48 25.13 -7.56
CA GLY A 196 -1.74 26.35 -7.90
C GLY A 196 -0.79 26.35 -9.11
N HIS A 197 -1.27 26.08 -10.33
CA HIS A 197 -0.70 26.68 -11.55
C HIS A 197 -1.76 26.84 -12.66
N ASP A 198 -2.13 28.09 -12.99
CA ASP A 198 -3.19 28.44 -13.96
C ASP A 198 -2.92 27.97 -15.42
N ASP A 199 -1.70 27.58 -15.78
CA ASP A 199 -1.33 27.03 -17.11
C ASP A 199 -1.42 25.48 -17.18
N PHE A 200 -1.73 24.83 -16.05
CA PHE A 200 -1.53 23.38 -15.87
C PHE A 200 -2.67 22.52 -16.41
N GLN A 201 -3.90 23.05 -16.41
CA GLN A 201 -5.10 22.27 -16.76
C GLN A 201 -5.12 21.88 -18.25
N ASP A 202 -4.75 22.80 -19.13
CA ASP A 202 -4.64 22.54 -20.58
C ASP A 202 -3.47 21.60 -20.90
N TYR A 203 -2.35 21.72 -20.18
CA TYR A 203 -1.17 20.86 -20.39
C TYR A 203 -1.38 19.43 -19.92
N VAL A 204 -2.01 19.23 -18.75
CA VAL A 204 -2.32 17.89 -18.23
C VAL A 204 -3.41 17.21 -19.06
N GLN A 205 -4.43 17.96 -19.51
CA GLN A 205 -5.42 17.41 -20.43
C GLN A 205 -4.79 17.00 -21.77
N ASP A 206 -3.90 17.83 -22.33
CA ASP A 206 -3.21 17.50 -23.59
C ASP A 206 -2.24 16.31 -23.43
N GLU A 207 -1.46 16.23 -22.35
CA GLU A 207 -0.52 15.12 -22.11
C GLU A 207 -1.23 13.80 -21.80
N VAL A 208 -2.29 13.82 -20.99
CA VAL A 208 -3.11 12.63 -20.73
C VAL A 208 -3.81 12.17 -22.01
N SER A 209 -4.27 13.11 -22.84
CA SER A 209 -4.88 12.79 -24.14
C SER A 209 -3.85 12.22 -25.12
N GLN A 210 -2.64 12.79 -25.21
CA GLN A 210 -1.55 12.27 -26.03
C GLN A 210 -1.05 10.90 -25.55
N PHE A 211 -1.00 10.68 -24.24
CA PHE A 211 -0.65 9.39 -23.65
C PHE A 211 -1.69 8.31 -23.98
N ILE A 212 -2.99 8.66 -23.95
CA ILE A 212 -4.09 7.80 -24.38
C ILE A 212 -4.02 7.53 -25.89
N GLU A 213 -3.75 8.55 -26.73
CA GLU A 213 -3.65 8.41 -28.18
C GLU A 213 -2.42 7.60 -28.64
N MET A 214 -1.27 7.74 -27.97
CA MET A 214 -0.05 6.98 -28.31
C MET A 214 -0.08 5.53 -27.84
N ASN A 215 -0.92 5.19 -26.84
CA ASN A 215 -0.95 3.85 -26.23
C ASN A 215 -2.26 3.09 -26.49
N VAL A 216 -3.00 3.41 -27.55
CA VAL A 216 -4.14 2.58 -27.98
C VAL A 216 -3.62 1.27 -28.59
N ASN A 217 -3.38 0.29 -27.73
CA ASN A 217 -3.73 -1.11 -27.94
C ASN A 217 -4.13 -1.70 -26.59
N ALA A 218 -5.28 -2.37 -26.60
CA ALA A 218 -6.07 -2.70 -25.42
C ALA A 218 -5.39 -3.68 -24.44
N SER A 219 -5.91 -3.64 -23.21
CA SER A 219 -5.70 -4.49 -22.01
C SER A 219 -4.44 -4.25 -21.17
N ASP A 220 -4.70 -3.81 -19.94
CA ASP A 220 -3.88 -3.66 -18.73
C ASP A 220 -2.55 -2.88 -18.80
N GLY A 221 -2.44 -1.86 -17.94
CA GLY A 221 -1.20 -1.08 -17.74
C GLY A 221 -1.32 0.43 -17.98
N VAL A 222 -2.45 0.94 -18.47
CA VAL A 222 -2.66 2.40 -18.68
C VAL A 222 -2.77 3.15 -17.36
N VAL A 223 -3.50 2.59 -16.39
CA VAL A 223 -3.76 3.23 -15.08
C VAL A 223 -2.47 3.38 -14.27
N GLN A 224 -1.60 2.37 -14.28
CA GLN A 224 -0.34 2.35 -13.52
C GLN A 224 0.69 3.34 -14.08
N LYS A 225 0.71 3.56 -15.40
CA LYS A 225 1.57 4.54 -16.05
C LYS A 225 1.10 5.98 -15.80
N VAL A 226 -0.21 6.22 -15.79
CA VAL A 226 -0.78 7.53 -15.42
C VAL A 226 -0.55 7.84 -13.93
N ILE A 227 -0.69 6.83 -13.06
CA ILE A 227 -0.33 6.90 -11.64
C ILE A 227 1.15 7.25 -11.44
N SER A 228 2.05 6.57 -12.17
CA SER A 228 3.50 6.82 -12.08
C SER A 228 3.85 8.22 -12.57
N PHE A 229 3.18 8.72 -13.61
CA PHE A 229 3.39 10.06 -14.15
C PHE A 229 2.98 11.17 -13.18
N LEU A 230 1.85 11.02 -12.49
CA LEU A 230 1.42 11.99 -11.48
C LEU A 230 2.37 11.98 -10.27
N ASN A 231 2.77 10.80 -9.78
CA ASN A 231 3.77 10.71 -8.73
C ASN A 231 5.13 11.29 -9.16
N GLU A 232 5.66 10.96 -10.35
CA GLU A 232 6.93 11.53 -10.82
C GLU A 232 6.89 13.05 -10.98
N ARG A 233 5.79 13.63 -11.48
CA ARG A 233 5.73 15.08 -11.75
C ARG A 233 5.59 15.91 -10.47
N TYR A 234 4.84 15.43 -9.47
CA TYR A 234 4.75 16.10 -8.17
C TYR A 234 6.02 15.91 -7.32
N LEU A 235 6.82 14.87 -7.60
CA LEU A 235 8.05 14.56 -6.84
C LEU A 235 9.35 15.05 -7.50
N GLN A 236 9.35 15.46 -8.78
CA GLN A 236 10.59 15.80 -9.50
C GLN A 236 10.97 17.29 -9.51
N GLU A 237 10.08 18.21 -9.16
CA GLU A 237 10.44 19.65 -9.12
C GLU A 237 10.66 20.13 -7.69
N ASN A 238 11.91 19.92 -7.23
CA ASN A 238 12.54 20.36 -5.98
C ASN A 238 12.41 19.36 -4.83
N GLY A 239 13.57 18.88 -4.36
CA GLY A 239 13.63 17.95 -3.24
C GLY A 239 12.95 18.49 -1.98
N ARG A 240 12.22 17.59 -1.31
CA ARG A 240 11.35 17.82 -0.14
C ARG A 240 10.13 18.66 -0.55
N GLU A 241 8.91 18.17 -0.44
CA GLU A 241 8.29 17.44 0.66
C GLU A 241 7.31 16.42 0.07
N PHE A 242 6.97 15.39 0.84
CA PHE A 242 5.62 14.80 0.78
C PHE A 242 4.64 15.94 0.49
N THR A 243 3.68 15.80 -0.42
CA THR A 243 2.61 16.79 -0.47
C THR A 243 1.90 16.67 0.87
N ASP A 244 2.37 17.46 1.86
CA ASP A 244 1.90 17.44 3.23
C ASP A 244 0.40 17.48 3.12
N VAL A 245 -0.30 16.51 3.73
CA VAL A 245 -1.75 16.46 3.62
C VAL A 245 -2.33 17.81 4.05
N SER A 246 -1.65 18.53 4.95
CA SER A 246 -1.99 19.91 5.33
C SER A 246 -1.81 20.96 4.21
N MET A 247 -0.98 20.72 3.19
CA MET A 247 -0.89 21.59 2.01
C MET A 247 -2.08 21.45 1.07
N VAL A 248 -2.69 20.26 0.98
CA VAL A 248 -3.88 20.01 0.14
C VAL A 248 -5.17 20.23 0.92
N PHE A 249 -5.17 19.81 2.19
CA PHE A 249 -6.27 19.93 3.14
C PHE A 249 -5.77 20.62 4.40
N PRO A 250 -5.78 21.97 4.46
CA PRO A 250 -5.25 22.74 5.59
C PRO A 250 -5.90 22.46 6.96
N GLY A 251 -7.07 21.83 6.95
CA GLY A 251 -7.76 21.36 8.16
C GLY A 251 -7.26 20.01 8.68
N SER A 252 -6.48 19.26 7.89
CA SER A 252 -5.96 17.94 8.23
C SER A 252 -4.53 18.03 8.75
N GLN A 253 -4.17 17.10 9.62
CA GLN A 253 -2.82 16.93 10.17
C GLN A 253 -2.41 15.46 10.06
N HIS A 254 -1.11 15.21 9.91
CA HIS A 254 -0.59 13.85 9.98
C HIS A 254 -0.65 13.29 11.41
N VAL A 255 -1.18 12.09 11.55
CA VAL A 255 -1.26 11.32 12.79
C VAL A 255 -0.36 10.09 12.65
N PRO A 256 0.83 10.06 13.29
CA PRO A 256 1.77 8.95 13.11
C PRO A 256 1.31 7.65 13.79
N GLU A 257 0.58 7.79 14.90
CA GLU A 257 0.11 6.69 15.74
C GLU A 257 -1.22 7.08 16.39
N SER A 258 -2.16 6.14 16.49
CA SER A 258 -3.39 6.30 17.25
C SER A 258 -3.91 4.94 17.76
N THR A 259 -5.07 4.92 18.42
CA THR A 259 -5.76 3.70 18.85
C THR A 259 -7.00 3.52 18.00
N VAL A 260 -7.17 2.35 17.40
CA VAL A 260 -8.30 2.02 16.52
C VAL A 260 -9.58 1.91 17.36
N ASP A 261 -10.60 2.66 16.95
CA ASP A 261 -11.95 2.57 17.52
C ASP A 261 -12.88 1.80 16.59
N ASN A 262 -12.71 1.98 15.28
CA ASN A 262 -13.61 1.44 14.26
C ASN A 262 -12.84 0.81 13.09
N VAL A 263 -13.34 -0.32 12.58
CA VAL A 263 -12.93 -0.87 11.27
C VAL A 263 -14.15 -0.95 10.36
N VAL A 264 -14.07 -0.29 9.20
CA VAL A 264 -15.18 -0.18 8.24
C VAL A 264 -14.75 -0.73 6.89
N ALA A 265 -15.16 -1.96 6.59
CA ALA A 265 -14.86 -2.61 5.31
C ALA A 265 -15.64 -1.94 4.17
N LEU A 266 -14.94 -1.34 3.20
CA LEU A 266 -15.58 -0.69 2.05
C LEU A 266 -15.83 -1.70 0.92
N ARG A 267 -17.08 -1.83 0.51
CA ARG A 267 -17.52 -2.72 -0.57
C ARG A 267 -18.24 -1.95 -1.65
N ALA A 268 -17.81 -2.13 -2.89
CA ALA A 268 -18.51 -1.54 -4.04
C ALA A 268 -19.92 -2.15 -4.17
N ALA A 269 -20.94 -1.30 -4.22
CA ALA A 269 -22.35 -1.64 -4.36
C ALA A 269 -22.89 -1.05 -5.68
N PRO A 270 -22.68 -1.73 -6.82
CA PRO A 270 -22.96 -1.16 -8.14
C PRO A 270 -24.44 -0.90 -8.42
N ASN A 271 -25.34 -1.50 -7.63
CA ASN A 271 -26.78 -1.31 -7.74
C ASN A 271 -27.35 -0.35 -6.67
N SER A 272 -26.50 0.20 -5.80
CA SER A 272 -26.90 1.20 -4.81
C SER A 272 -26.71 2.60 -5.38
N THR A 273 -27.56 3.53 -4.94
CA THR A 273 -27.41 4.96 -5.18
C THR A 273 -27.02 5.73 -3.92
N HIS A 274 -26.93 5.06 -2.77
CA HIS A 274 -26.62 5.65 -1.48
C HIS A 274 -25.58 4.84 -0.71
N VAL A 275 -24.87 5.51 0.19
CA VAL A 275 -23.99 4.87 1.17
C VAL A 275 -24.83 4.23 2.28
N ASP A 276 -24.59 2.94 2.48
CA ASP A 276 -25.22 2.13 3.53
C ASP A 276 -24.12 1.57 4.44
N ILE A 277 -24.22 1.80 5.75
CA ILE A 277 -23.29 1.26 6.75
C ILE A 277 -24.08 0.41 7.73
N GLU A 278 -23.66 -0.85 7.90
CA GLU A 278 -24.24 -1.79 8.86
C GLU A 278 -23.15 -2.49 9.66
N GLU A 279 -23.50 -2.91 10.87
CA GLU A 279 -22.61 -3.71 11.73
C GLU A 279 -22.23 -5.01 11.02
N MET A 280 -20.96 -5.38 11.20
CA MET A 280 -20.38 -6.63 10.73
C MET A 280 -19.84 -7.37 11.94
N SER A 281 -19.87 -8.70 11.94
CA SER A 281 -19.22 -9.47 13.00
C SER A 281 -17.69 -9.43 12.86
N SER A 282 -16.97 -9.49 13.98
CA SER A 282 -15.50 -9.55 14.00
C SER A 282 -14.96 -10.67 13.12
N GLU A 283 -15.57 -11.86 13.14
CA GLU A 283 -15.19 -13.00 12.29
C GLU A 283 -15.28 -12.69 10.79
N GLN A 284 -16.35 -11.99 10.38
CA GLN A 284 -16.52 -11.57 9.00
C GLN A 284 -15.55 -10.44 8.60
N MET A 285 -15.22 -9.55 9.53
CA MET A 285 -14.23 -8.50 9.29
C MET A 285 -12.84 -9.10 9.07
N VAL A 286 -12.42 -10.04 9.94
CA VAL A 286 -11.15 -10.77 9.78
C VAL A 286 -11.10 -11.45 8.42
N THR A 287 -12.14 -12.19 8.04
CA THR A 287 -12.24 -12.81 6.72
C THR A 287 -12.07 -11.81 5.56
N GLU A 288 -12.63 -10.59 5.70
CA GLU A 288 -12.49 -9.54 4.67
C GLU A 288 -11.05 -9.02 4.59
N VAL A 289 -10.43 -8.73 5.74
CA VAL A 289 -9.06 -8.23 5.83
C VAL A 289 -8.07 -9.27 5.30
N ASP A 290 -8.27 -10.55 5.62
CA ASP A 290 -7.43 -11.65 5.12
C ASP A 290 -7.55 -11.78 3.60
N ALA A 291 -8.78 -11.70 3.08
CA ALA A 291 -9.02 -11.78 1.65
C ALA A 291 -8.36 -10.62 0.89
N ILE A 292 -8.39 -9.42 1.45
CA ILE A 292 -7.68 -8.24 0.90
C ILE A 292 -6.16 -8.47 0.95
N SER A 293 -5.62 -8.85 2.11
CA SER A 293 -4.19 -9.09 2.30
C SER A 293 -3.66 -10.18 1.36
N TYR A 294 -4.46 -11.21 1.12
CA TYR A 294 -4.14 -12.26 0.16
C TYR A 294 -3.97 -11.71 -1.25
N TYR A 295 -4.94 -10.93 -1.71
CA TYR A 295 -4.92 -10.34 -3.06
C TYR A 295 -3.80 -9.31 -3.24
N GLU A 296 -3.52 -8.52 -2.21
CA GLU A 296 -2.60 -7.39 -2.33
C GLU A 296 -1.13 -7.81 -2.30
N TRP A 297 -0.78 -8.84 -1.51
CA TRP A 297 0.62 -9.27 -1.43
C TRP A 297 0.85 -10.77 -1.16
N ASN A 298 -0.03 -11.50 -0.44
CA ASN A 298 0.31 -12.90 -0.12
C ASN A 298 0.29 -13.82 -1.34
N GLU A 299 -0.58 -13.57 -2.33
CA GLU A 299 -0.62 -14.38 -3.56
C GLU A 299 0.73 -14.37 -4.28
N VAL A 300 1.31 -13.18 -4.47
CA VAL A 300 2.61 -13.01 -5.15
C VAL A 300 3.75 -13.60 -4.33
N LEU A 301 3.76 -13.37 -3.00
CA LEU A 301 4.77 -13.93 -2.12
C LEU A 301 4.72 -15.46 -2.09
N MET A 302 3.52 -16.03 -2.02
CA MET A 302 3.32 -17.48 -2.05
C MET A 302 3.81 -18.08 -3.37
N GLU A 303 3.51 -17.43 -4.50
CA GLU A 303 4.03 -17.84 -5.80
C GLU A 303 5.56 -17.85 -5.84
N TYR A 304 6.19 -16.77 -5.36
CA TYR A 304 7.65 -16.65 -5.28
C TYR A 304 8.27 -17.73 -4.40
N PHE A 305 7.71 -17.95 -3.22
CA PHE A 305 8.29 -18.85 -2.24
C PHE A 305 8.09 -20.32 -2.60
N LEU A 306 6.96 -20.70 -3.20
CA LEU A 306 6.79 -22.05 -3.73
C LEU A 306 7.75 -22.33 -4.89
N ALA A 307 7.95 -21.37 -5.79
CA ALA A 307 8.93 -21.50 -6.87
C ALA A 307 10.37 -21.55 -6.33
N TYR A 308 10.68 -20.73 -5.34
CA TYR A 308 11.95 -20.74 -4.62
C TYR A 308 12.19 -22.11 -3.97
N ASP A 309 11.22 -22.65 -3.23
CA ASP A 309 11.32 -23.94 -2.53
C ASP A 309 11.47 -25.13 -3.49
N ALA A 310 10.91 -25.02 -4.70
CA ALA A 310 11.05 -26.03 -5.74
C ALA A 310 12.45 -26.06 -6.37
N LEU A 311 13.16 -24.92 -6.37
CA LEU A 311 14.43 -24.74 -7.09
C LEU A 311 15.65 -24.67 -6.16
N CYS A 312 15.49 -24.03 -5.00
CA CYS A 312 16.57 -23.68 -4.10
C CYS A 312 16.66 -24.69 -2.95
N PRO A 313 17.85 -25.22 -2.62
CA PRO A 313 18.01 -26.05 -1.44
C PRO A 313 17.90 -25.20 -0.17
N GLY A 314 17.09 -25.62 0.79
CA GLY A 314 16.98 -24.88 2.05
C GLY A 314 15.69 -25.17 2.83
N PRO A 315 15.46 -24.41 3.92
CA PRO A 315 14.15 -24.38 4.57
C PRO A 315 13.11 -23.77 3.64
N SER A 316 11.86 -24.21 3.77
CA SER A 316 10.74 -23.67 3.00
C SER A 316 10.49 -22.22 3.40
N PHE A 317 10.44 -21.33 2.40
CA PHE A 317 9.98 -19.96 2.59
C PHE A 317 8.47 -19.85 2.50
N ALA A 318 7.79 -20.82 1.86
CA ALA A 318 6.34 -20.91 1.88
C ALA A 318 5.85 -21.18 3.32
N ASP A 319 6.44 -22.14 4.03
CA ASP A 319 6.13 -22.41 5.44
C ASP A 319 6.37 -21.17 6.32
N LYS A 320 7.45 -20.40 6.07
CA LYS A 320 7.73 -19.16 6.80
C LYS A 320 6.70 -18.05 6.51
N LEU A 321 6.13 -18.04 5.32
CA LEU A 321 5.06 -17.10 4.99
C LEU A 321 3.76 -17.50 5.69
N ASP A 322 3.45 -18.79 5.71
CA ASP A 322 2.30 -19.31 6.45
C ASP A 322 2.40 -18.95 7.95
N ASP A 323 3.57 -19.12 8.58
CA ASP A 323 3.80 -18.71 9.98
C ASP A 323 3.52 -17.21 10.22
N VAL A 324 3.87 -16.35 9.25
CA VAL A 324 3.60 -14.90 9.35
C VAL A 324 2.13 -14.60 9.15
N ILE A 325 1.49 -15.24 8.17
CA ILE A 325 0.06 -15.06 7.90
C ILE A 325 -0.75 -15.49 9.12
N GLU A 326 -0.46 -16.65 9.72
CA GLU A 326 -1.14 -17.12 10.93
C GLU A 326 -1.01 -16.12 12.09
N ALA A 327 0.19 -15.56 12.30
CA ALA A 327 0.41 -14.55 13.34
C ALA A 327 -0.32 -13.22 13.05
N GLU A 328 -0.41 -12.81 11.79
CA GLU A 328 -1.17 -11.62 11.39
C GLU A 328 -2.68 -11.83 11.51
N GLU A 329 -3.20 -13.01 11.14
CA GLU A 329 -4.60 -13.39 11.33
C GLU A 329 -5.00 -13.37 12.81
N ASP A 330 -4.12 -13.85 13.70
CA ASP A 330 -4.33 -13.76 15.15
C ASP A 330 -4.40 -12.30 15.62
N ALA A 331 -3.50 -11.44 15.12
CA ALA A 331 -3.52 -10.01 15.45
C ALA A 331 -4.79 -9.31 14.93
N PHE A 332 -5.24 -9.62 13.71
CA PHE A 332 -6.50 -9.09 13.18
C PHE A 332 -7.71 -9.55 13.99
N ARG A 333 -7.71 -10.80 14.47
CA ARG A 333 -8.79 -11.34 15.31
C ARG A 333 -8.86 -10.60 16.64
N GLU A 334 -7.74 -10.44 17.33
CA GLU A 334 -7.70 -9.71 18.61
C GLU A 334 -8.12 -8.25 18.43
N LEU A 335 -7.65 -7.58 17.36
CA LEU A 335 -8.10 -6.23 17.02
C LEU A 335 -9.62 -6.18 16.81
N CYS A 336 -10.16 -7.01 15.91
CA CYS A 336 -11.57 -6.96 15.52
C CYS A 336 -12.52 -7.38 16.64
N GLU A 337 -12.05 -8.15 17.63
CA GLU A 337 -12.82 -8.46 18.85
C GLU A 337 -12.83 -7.29 19.85
N GLY A 338 -11.84 -6.40 19.78
CA GLY A 338 -11.67 -5.26 20.69
C GLY A 338 -12.28 -3.95 20.20
N VAL A 339 -12.68 -3.85 18.92
CA VAL A 339 -13.15 -2.61 18.27
C VAL A 339 -14.50 -2.81 17.58
N ASP A 340 -15.17 -1.71 17.24
CA ASP A 340 -16.42 -1.76 16.51
C ASP A 340 -16.17 -2.06 15.01
N THR A 341 -16.88 -3.05 14.46
CA THR A 341 -16.70 -3.49 13.07
C THR A 341 -17.95 -3.27 12.22
N TYR A 342 -17.75 -2.70 11.03
CA TYR A 342 -18.83 -2.35 10.11
C TYR A 342 -18.49 -2.74 8.66
N GLN A 343 -19.51 -2.81 7.81
CA GLN A 343 -19.31 -2.70 6.36
C GLN A 343 -20.00 -1.47 5.83
N ALA A 344 -19.33 -0.80 4.88
CA ALA A 344 -19.91 0.28 4.10
C ALA A 344 -20.09 -0.17 2.64
N ARG A 345 -21.32 -0.11 2.15
CA ARG A 345 -21.67 -0.34 0.75
C ARG A 345 -21.63 0.97 -0.01
N ILE A 346 -20.65 1.10 -0.89
CA ILE A 346 -20.33 2.34 -1.60
C ILE A 346 -20.84 2.26 -3.05
N PRO A 347 -21.73 3.17 -3.50
CA PRO A 347 -22.17 3.23 -4.88
C PRO A 347 -21.01 3.30 -5.87
N ARG A 348 -21.09 2.53 -6.96
CA ARG A 348 -20.05 2.54 -8.00
C ARG A 348 -20.27 3.69 -8.98
N THR A 349 -19.90 4.89 -8.56
CA THR A 349 -19.91 6.10 -9.39
C THR A 349 -18.52 6.75 -9.48
N ALA A 350 -18.28 7.45 -10.58
CA ALA A 350 -17.03 8.16 -10.82
C ALA A 350 -17.03 9.60 -10.27
N ASP A 351 -18.20 10.20 -10.03
CA ASP A 351 -18.35 11.58 -9.57
C ASP A 351 -19.09 11.59 -8.23
N TRP A 352 -18.32 11.48 -7.14
CA TRP A 352 -18.89 11.41 -5.80
C TRP A 352 -19.56 12.73 -5.39
N LYS A 353 -19.08 13.85 -5.92
CA LYS A 353 -19.55 15.19 -5.59
C LYS A 353 -20.89 15.49 -6.26
N SER A 354 -21.06 15.14 -7.53
CA SER A 354 -22.36 15.30 -8.21
C SER A 354 -23.44 14.42 -7.60
N ASP A 355 -23.04 13.22 -7.16
CA ASP A 355 -23.94 12.19 -6.67
C ASP A 355 -24.17 12.29 -5.15
N GLY A 356 -23.45 13.18 -4.46
CA GLY A 356 -23.56 13.44 -3.03
C GLY A 356 -22.95 12.35 -2.14
N ILE A 357 -22.23 11.40 -2.72
CA ILE A 357 -21.62 10.26 -2.02
C ILE A 357 -20.52 10.71 -1.05
N ASP A 358 -19.80 11.78 -1.39
CA ASP A 358 -18.76 12.38 -0.54
C ASP A 358 -19.32 12.90 0.79
N ARG A 359 -20.54 13.47 0.78
CA ARG A 359 -21.22 13.92 2.00
C ARG A 359 -21.87 12.77 2.74
N GLU A 360 -22.51 11.86 2.00
CA GLU A 360 -23.16 10.70 2.62
C GLU A 360 -22.16 9.83 3.40
N ILE A 361 -20.95 9.61 2.88
CA ILE A 361 -19.94 8.83 3.61
C ILE A 361 -19.50 9.55 4.89
N VAL A 362 -19.25 10.86 4.84
CA VAL A 362 -18.89 11.67 6.01
C VAL A 362 -19.98 11.58 7.07
N ASP A 363 -21.23 11.93 6.71
CA ASP A 363 -22.37 11.93 7.63
C ASP A 363 -22.55 10.57 8.31
N ARG A 364 -22.27 9.47 7.58
CA ARG A 364 -22.38 8.11 8.11
C ARG A 364 -21.25 7.77 9.07
N ILE A 365 -20.01 8.16 8.78
CA ILE A 365 -18.86 7.93 9.65
C ILE A 365 -18.97 8.76 10.94
N GLU A 366 -19.31 10.05 10.86
CA GLU A 366 -19.57 10.88 12.04
C GLU A 366 -20.69 10.31 12.93
N SER A 367 -21.66 9.62 12.32
CA SER A 367 -22.75 8.97 13.05
C SER A 367 -22.34 7.71 13.82
N LEU A 368 -21.17 7.13 13.54
CA LEU A 368 -20.63 6.00 14.30
C LEU A 368 -20.20 6.48 15.69
N SER A 369 -19.43 7.57 15.74
CA SER A 369 -18.91 8.15 16.98
C SER A 369 -19.99 8.59 17.96
N THR A 370 -21.15 8.99 17.44
CA THR A 370 -22.30 9.37 18.28
C THR A 370 -23.05 8.18 18.88
N ARG A 371 -22.93 6.97 18.32
CA ARG A 371 -23.54 5.75 18.88
C ARG A 371 -22.79 5.24 20.11
N THR A 372 -21.47 5.36 20.10
CA THR A 372 -20.60 4.91 21.20
C THR A 372 -20.76 5.79 22.46
N GLN A 373 -21.17 7.06 22.30
CA GLN A 373 -21.41 7.99 23.41
C GLN A 373 -22.84 7.94 23.99
N ALA A 374 -23.75 7.11 23.46
CA ALA A 374 -25.08 6.97 24.05
C ALA A 374 -24.98 6.24 25.40
N PRO A 375 -25.34 6.86 26.54
CA PRO A 375 -25.23 6.19 27.83
C PRO A 375 -26.19 5.00 27.85
N ALA A 376 -25.69 3.86 28.35
CA ALA A 376 -26.52 2.75 28.78
C ALA A 376 -27.62 3.32 29.68
N THR A 377 -28.84 3.36 29.16
CA THR A 377 -30.01 3.80 29.91
C THR A 377 -30.47 2.60 30.71
N ASP A 378 -30.01 2.56 31.97
CA ASP A 378 -30.41 1.76 33.15
C ASP A 378 -31.08 0.38 32.94
#